data_AF-A0A920TJ34-F1
#
_entry.id   AF-A0A920TJ34-F1
#
_cell.length_a   1.000
_cell.length_b   1.000
_cell.length_c   1.000
_cell.angle_alpha   90.00
_cell.angle_beta   90.00
_cell.angle_gamma   90.00
#
_symmetry.space_group_name_H-M   'P 1'
#
loop_
_entity.id
_entity.type
_entity.pdbx_description
1 polymer ?
#
loop_
_entity_poly.entity_id
_entity_poly.type
_entity_poly.pdbx_seq_one_letter_code
_entity_poly.pdbx_strand_id
1 'polypeptide(L)' 'MGCNVLAMGPRKAIMIEGNPITRKLLEKEGVEIHLTMAREKSLKGAGGPTCLTRPFLRFSS' A
#
# COMPACT_ATOMS: atom_id res chain seq x y z
N MET A 1 4.03 9.53 5.18
CA MET A 1 3.76 8.75 3.95
C MET A 1 2.38 8.08 4.03
N GLY A 2 1.29 8.85 4.11
CA GLY A 2 -0.07 8.31 4.28
C GLY A 2 -0.68 7.69 3.02
N CYS A 3 -0.26 8.15 1.83
CA CYS A 3 -0.82 7.75 0.54
C CYS A 3 -0.02 6.65 -0.17
N ASN A 4 0.97 6.05 0.50
CA ASN A 4 1.84 5.01 -0.06
C ASN A 4 1.17 3.63 0.02
N VAL A 5 -0.02 3.55 -0.59
CA VAL A 5 -0.87 2.38 -0.69
C VAL A 5 -0.78 1.88 -2.14
N LEU A 6 -0.27 0.66 -2.33
CA LEU A 6 -0.17 0.04 -3.65
C LEU A 6 -1.44 -0.77 -3.92
N ALA A 7 -2.26 -0.30 -4.86
CA ALA A 7 -3.45 -1.04 -5.31
C ALA A 7 -3.04 -2.28 -6.11
N MET A 8 -3.42 -3.46 -5.59
CA MET A 8 -3.19 -4.78 -6.19
C MET A 8 -4.36 -5.21 -7.09
N GLY A 9 -5.54 -4.64 -6.89
CA GLY A 9 -6.76 -4.94 -7.62
C GLY A 9 -7.97 -4.24 -6.99
N PRO A 10 -9.19 -4.50 -7.47
CA PRO A 10 -10.40 -3.95 -6.88
C PRO A 10 -10.49 -4.26 -5.39
N ARG A 11 -10.55 -3.21 -4.56
CA ARG A 11 -10.62 -3.30 -3.09
C ARG A 11 -9.51 -4.13 -2.44
N LYS A 12 -8.33 -4.24 -3.07
CA LYS A 12 -7.15 -4.88 -2.47
C LYS A 12 -5.94 -3.98 -2.57
N ALA A 13 -5.26 -3.74 -1.45
CA ALA A 13 -4.09 -2.88 -1.44
C ALA A 13 -3.03 -3.29 -0.41
N ILE A 14 -1.80 -2.89 -0.68
CA ILE A 14 -0.64 -3.09 0.18
C ILE A 14 -0.26 -1.75 0.81
N MET A 15 -0.05 -1.72 2.13
CA MET A 15 0.37 -0.53 2.86
C MET A 15 1.60 -0.83 3.73
N ILE A 16 2.43 0.18 3.97
CA ILE A 16 3.51 0.13 4.97
C ILE A 16 2.91 0.40 6.36
N GLU A 17 3.39 -0.30 7.39
CA GLU A 17 3.00 -0.02 8.77
C GLU A 17 3.38 1.42 9.20
N GLY A 18 2.48 2.09 9.93
CA GLY A 18 2.74 3.44 10.44
C GLY A 18 1.58 4.43 10.26
N ASN A 19 0.53 4.08 9.49
CA ASN A 19 -0.66 4.92 9.32
C ASN A 19 -1.96 4.21 9.77
N PRO A 20 -2.18 4.05 11.09
CA PRO A 20 -3.32 3.28 11.61
C PRO A 20 -4.68 3.91 11.27
N ILE A 21 -4.77 5.24 11.14
CA ILE A 21 -6.01 5.95 10.79
C ILE A 21 -6.40 5.63 9.34
N THR A 22 -5.45 5.77 8.40
CA THR A 22 -5.66 5.47 6.98
C THR A 22 -6.05 4.02 6.78
N ARG A 23 -5.39 3.08 7.48
CA ARG A 23 -5.75 1.66 7.45
C ARG A 23 -7.22 1.44 7.83
N LYS A 24 -7.64 1.97 8.98
CA LYS A 24 -9.01 1.80 9.47
C LYS A 24 -10.06 2.38 8.52
N LEU A 25 -9.77 3.53 7.90
CA LEU A 25 -10.66 4.14 6.92
C LEU A 25 -10.79 3.26 5.66
N LEU A 26 -9.67 2.73 5.14
CA LEU A 26 -9.71 1.84 3.98
C LEU A 26 -10.41 0.51 4.27
N GLU A 27 -10.16 -0.09 5.43
CA GLU A 27 -10.86 -1.31 5.88
C GLU A 27 -12.36 -1.06 6.03
N LYS A 28 -12.78 0.13 6.52
CA LYS A 28 -14.19 0.51 6.64
C LYS A 28 -14.89 0.62 5.28
N GLU A 29 -14.18 1.08 4.25
CA GLU A 29 -14.68 1.14 2.86
C GLU A 29 -14.61 -0.22 2.14
N GLY A 30 -14.29 -1.30 2.87
CA GLY A 30 -14.26 -2.67 2.35
C GLY A 30 -13.00 -3.02 1.56
N VAL A 31 -11.90 -2.28 1.76
CA VAL A 31 -10.60 -2.58 1.15
C VAL A 31 -9.83 -3.56 2.02
N GLU A 32 -9.41 -4.68 1.43
CA GLU A 32 -8.47 -5.62 2.03
C GLU A 32 -7.06 -5.01 2.04
N ILE A 33 -6.51 -4.80 3.24
CA ILE A 33 -5.18 -4.19 3.43
C ILE A 33 -4.16 -5.26 3.88
N HIS A 34 -3.15 -5.49 3.04
CA HIS A 34 -1.98 -6.27 3.43
C HIS A 34 -0.87 -5.33 3.93
N LEU A 35 -0.38 -5.58 5.14
CA LEU A 35 0.72 -4.82 5.71
C LEU A 35 2.06 -5.41 5.28
N THR A 36 2.96 -4.56 4.81
CA THR A 36 4.34 -4.94 4.54
C THR A 36 5.27 -4.40 5.62
N MET A 37 6.09 -5.28 6.19
CA MET A 37 7.13 -4.94 7.16
C MET A 37 8.36 -4.28 6.49
N ALA A 38 8.16 -3.47 5.46
CA ALA A 38 9.24 -2.75 4.76
C ALA A 38 9.74 -1.53 5.57
N ARG A 39 9.77 -1.62 6.91
CA ARG A 39 10.16 -0.55 7.82
C ARG A 39 11.62 -0.15 7.64
N GLU A 40 12.50 -1.10 7.31
CA GLU A 40 13.93 -0.81 7.10
C GLU A 40 14.26 -0.20 5.73
N LYS A 41 13.52 -0.55 4.66
CA LYS A 41 13.74 0.04 3.31
C LYS A 41 13.10 1.42 3.16
N SER A 42 11.97 1.65 3.83
CA SER A 42 11.21 2.91 3.71
C SER A 42 11.78 4.08 4.51
N LEU A 43 12.66 3.83 5.49
CA LEU A 43 13.29 4.87 6.33
C LEU A 43 14.61 5.41 5.72
N LYS A 44 15.31 4.62 4.90
CA LYS A 44 16.58 5.03 4.26
C LYS A 44 16.44 5.50 2.81
N GLY A 45 15.35 5.12 2.14
CA GLY A 45 14.95 5.69 0.86
C GLY A 45 13.46 6.03 0.96
N ALA A 46 13.11 7.30 0.86
CA ALA A 46 11.75 7.84 1.02
C ALA A 46 10.73 7.36 -0.06
N GLY A 47 10.90 6.16 -0.62
CA GLY A 47 10.03 5.56 -1.63
C GLY A 47 9.01 4.62 -1.00
N GLY A 48 7.73 4.88 -1.22
CA GLY A 48 6.66 3.93 -0.92
C GLY A 48 6.68 2.71 -1.86
N PRO A 49 5.81 1.72 -1.65
CA PRO A 49 5.73 0.54 -2.52
C PRO A 49 5.38 0.92 -3.98
N THR A 50 4.71 2.04 -4.19
CA THR A 50 4.47 2.65 -5.51
C THR A 50 5.75 3.20 -6.16
N CYS A 51 6.69 3.74 -5.40
CA CYS A 51 7.97 4.22 -5.92
C CYS A 51 8.95 3.08 -6.23
N LEU A 52 8.70 1.88 -5.70
CA LEU A 52 9.57 0.70 -5.81
C LEU A 52 9.06 -0.36 -6.81
N THR A 53 7.88 -0.15 -7.39
CA THR A 53 7.25 -1.13 -8.29
C THR A 53 6.91 -0.49 -9.63
N ARG A 54 7.21 -1.19 -10.73
CA ARG A 54 6.76 -0.84 -12.09
C ARG A 54 5.85 -1.95 -12.60
N PRO A 55 4.51 -1.79 -12.54
CA PRO A 55 3.57 -2.82 -12.96
C PRO A 55 3.77 -3.16 -14.43
N PHE A 56 4.07 -4.42 -14.74
CA PHE A 56 4.24 -4.89 -16.12
C PHE A 56 2.91 -5.21 -16.80
N LEU A 57 1.92 -5.67 -16.03
CA LEU A 57 0.61 -6.04 -16.52
C LEU A 57 -0.44 -5.76 -15.44
N ARG A 58 -1.58 -5.19 -15.83
CA ARG A 58 -2.79 -5.08 -15.01
C ARG A 58 -3.96 -5.57 -15.84
N PHE A 59 -4.69 -6.56 -15.33
CA PHE A 59 -5.93 -7.01 -15.95
C PHE A 59 -7.07 -6.13 -15.43
N SER A 60 -7.88 -5.56 -16.32
CA SER A 60 -9.15 -4.96 -15.93
C SER A 60 -10.15 -6.09 -15.71
N SER A 61 -10.72 -6.14 -14.52
CA SER A 61 -12.00 -6.83 -14.28
C SER A 61 -13.14 -5.92 -14.70
#